data_AF-A0A957UIS5-F1
#
_entry.id   AF-A0A957UIS5-F1
#
_cell.length_a   1.000
_cell.length_b   1.000
_cell.length_c   1.000
_cell.angle_alpha   90.00
_cell.angle_beta   90.00
_cell.angle_gamma   90.00
#
_symmetry.space_group_name_H-M   'P 1'
#
loop_
_entity.id
_entity.type
_entity.pdbx_description
1 polymer ?
#
loop_
_entity_poly.entity_id
_entity_poly.type
_entity_poly.pdbx_seq_one_letter_code
_entity_poly.pdbx_strand_id
1 'polypeptide(L)'
;RFNGMVVALGALGVVTKVTLDLVPAYQMQQAIYEMMPLSQVYAHFDEIMGSAYSVSLFTNWQQPAVNQVWRKHVLSNGQAQSTEGEFFGAKVATVKHHPVDAFGADPCTEQNSVPGPWYERLPH
;
A
#
# COMPACT_ATOMS: atom_id res chain seq x y z
N ARG A 1 -11.75 26.04 13.87
CA ARG A 1 -10.48 26.68 14.31
C ARG A 1 -9.31 25.69 14.30
N PHE A 2 -9.37 24.55 15.00
CA PHE A 2 -8.28 23.56 15.00
C PHE A 2 -8.00 22.92 13.63
N ASN A 3 -9.02 22.51 12.87
CA ASN A 3 -8.83 21.82 11.58
C ASN A 3 -8.02 22.64 10.56
N GLY A 4 -8.13 23.98 10.58
CA GLY A 4 -7.34 24.87 9.74
C GLY A 4 -5.87 25.01 10.16
N MET A 5 -5.51 24.54 11.36
CA MET A 5 -4.13 24.47 11.85
C MET A 5 -3.44 23.15 11.48
N VAL A 6 -4.19 22.05 11.36
CA VAL A 6 -3.63 20.71 11.08
C VAL A 6 -3.00 20.66 9.69
N VAL A 7 -3.66 21.26 8.69
CA VAL A 7 -3.15 21.40 7.32
C VAL A 7 -3.13 22.89 6.97
N ALA A 8 -2.14 23.61 7.51
CA ALA A 8 -2.01 25.06 7.35
C ALA A 8 -0.96 25.50 6.32
N LEU A 9 -0.29 24.55 5.65
CA LEU A 9 0.80 24.82 4.69
C LEU A 9 1.91 25.74 5.25
N GLY A 10 2.13 25.71 6.57
CA GLY A 10 3.08 26.59 7.27
C GLY A 10 2.64 28.05 7.42
N ALA A 11 1.47 28.45 6.92
CA ALA A 11 1.00 29.84 6.94
C ALA A 11 0.75 30.40 8.36
N LEU A 12 0.63 29.52 9.35
CA LEU A 12 0.34 29.87 10.75
C LEU A 12 1.58 29.77 11.66
N GLY A 13 2.77 29.60 11.06
CA GLY A 13 4.04 29.47 11.77
C GLY A 13 4.49 28.02 11.99
N VAL A 14 5.55 27.86 12.80
CA VAL A 14 6.16 26.55 13.09
C VAL A 14 5.35 25.80 14.13
N VAL A 15 4.95 24.57 13.80
CA VAL A 15 4.35 23.63 14.76
C VAL A 15 5.49 22.92 15.51
N THR A 16 5.61 23.16 16.82
CA THR A 16 6.69 22.60 17.64
C THR A 16 6.29 21.35 18.42
N LYS A 17 5.00 21.05 18.53
CA LYS A 17 4.47 19.88 19.26
C LYS A 17 3.15 19.41 18.66
N VAL A 18 2.96 18.10 18.61
CA VAL A 18 1.70 17.44 18.23
C VAL A 18 1.32 16.39 19.27
N THR A 19 0.04 16.08 19.36
CA THR A 19 -0.49 14.95 20.12
C THR A 19 -1.37 14.16 19.16
N LEU A 20 -1.13 12.85 19.07
CA LEU A 20 -1.81 11.94 18.15
C LEU A 20 -2.52 10.86 18.97
N ASP A 21 -3.74 10.55 18.58
CA ASP A 21 -4.44 9.37 19.09
C ASP A 21 -3.81 8.11 18.50
N LEU A 22 -3.58 7.11 19.34
CA LEU A 22 -2.95 5.84 18.96
C LEU A 22 -3.95 4.70 18.97
N VAL A 23 -3.62 3.65 18.23
CA VAL A 23 -4.32 2.36 18.23
C VAL A 23 -3.41 1.26 18.76
N PRO A 24 -3.95 0.11 19.19
CA PRO A 24 -3.12 -1.04 19.55
C PRO A 24 -2.20 -1.47 18.41
N ALA A 25 -1.03 -2.01 18.74
CA ALA A 25 -0.14 -2.59 17.73
C ALA A 25 -0.82 -3.78 17.04
N TYR A 26 -0.65 -3.89 15.73
CA TYR A 26 -1.21 -4.97 14.92
C TYR A 26 -0.18 -5.54 13.94
N GLN A 27 -0.47 -6.75 13.47
CA GLN A 27 0.30 -7.43 12.44
C GLN A 27 -0.30 -7.15 11.07
N MET A 28 0.56 -7.08 10.06
CA MET A 28 0.18 -6.92 8.67
C MET A 28 0.96 -7.88 7.78
N GLN A 29 0.47 -8.04 6.55
CA GLN A 29 1.23 -8.58 5.43
C GLN A 29 1.02 -7.70 4.20
N GLN A 30 1.91 -7.84 3.22
CA GLN A 30 1.88 -7.09 1.97
C GLN A 30 2.03 -8.02 0.77
N ALA A 31 1.06 -7.97 -0.14
CA ALA A 31 1.13 -8.64 -1.44
C ALA A 31 1.22 -7.61 -2.55
N ILE A 32 2.04 -7.90 -3.55
CA ILE A 32 2.15 -7.10 -4.77
C ILE A 32 1.60 -7.93 -5.91
N TYR A 33 0.79 -7.30 -6.77
CA TYR A 33 0.32 -7.88 -8.02
C TYR A 33 0.81 -7.03 -9.18
N GLU A 34 1.25 -7.66 -10.25
CA GLU A 34 1.87 -7.01 -11.39
C GLU A 34 0.92 -6.95 -12.58
N MET A 35 1.10 -5.89 -13.38
CA MET A 35 0.52 -5.77 -14.72
C MET A 35 -1.01 -5.85 -14.78
N MET A 36 -1.69 -5.19 -13.83
CA MET A 36 -3.15 -5.09 -13.85
C MET A 36 -3.61 -4.27 -15.07
N PRO A 37 -4.49 -4.78 -15.95
CA PRO A 37 -5.02 -3.98 -17.05
C PRO A 37 -5.73 -2.74 -16.54
N LEU A 38 -5.46 -1.57 -17.13
CA LEU A 38 -6.05 -0.30 -16.66
C LEU A 38 -7.58 -0.30 -16.82
N SER A 39 -8.11 -1.05 -17.79
CA SER A 39 -9.56 -1.27 -17.96
C SER A 39 -10.22 -1.91 -16.75
N GLN A 40 -9.51 -2.78 -16.02
CA GLN A 40 -10.01 -3.39 -14.79
C GLN A 40 -10.10 -2.37 -13.66
N VAL A 41 -9.11 -1.48 -13.55
CA VAL A 41 -9.14 -0.37 -12.59
C VAL A 41 -10.34 0.55 -12.84
N TYR A 42 -10.63 0.90 -14.10
CA TYR A 42 -11.78 1.73 -14.43
C TYR A 42 -13.12 1.06 -14.11
N ALA A 43 -13.24 -0.25 -14.34
CA ALA A 43 -14.48 -0.98 -14.10
C ALA A 43 -14.71 -1.35 -12.62
N HIS A 44 -13.64 -1.52 -11.84
CA HIS A 44 -13.68 -2.10 -10.49
C HIS A 44 -12.95 -1.26 -9.44
N PHE A 45 -12.84 0.05 -9.64
CA PHE A 45 -12.02 0.94 -8.81
C PHE A 45 -12.28 0.80 -7.31
N ASP A 46 -13.54 0.90 -6.89
CA ASP A 46 -13.92 0.85 -5.48
C ASP A 46 -13.63 -0.51 -4.85
N GLU A 47 -13.86 -1.59 -5.59
CA GLU A 47 -13.56 -2.96 -5.14
C GLU A 47 -12.05 -3.17 -4.98
N ILE A 48 -11.26 -2.69 -5.93
CA ILE A 48 -9.79 -2.76 -5.88
C ILE A 48 -9.25 -1.95 -4.70
N MET A 49 -9.63 -0.68 -4.58
CA MET A 49 -9.12 0.23 -3.55
C MET A 49 -9.64 -0.12 -2.14
N GLY A 50 -10.82 -0.74 -2.04
CA GLY A 50 -11.39 -1.27 -0.80
C GLY A 50 -10.93 -2.69 -0.42
N SER A 51 -10.12 -3.34 -1.25
CA SER A 51 -9.77 -4.77 -1.09
C SER A 51 -8.81 -5.12 0.06
N ALA A 52 -8.26 -4.11 0.74
CA ALA A 52 -7.30 -4.26 1.83
C ALA A 52 -7.33 -3.02 2.74
N TYR A 53 -6.61 -3.05 3.86
CA TYR A 53 -6.50 -1.88 4.76
C TYR A 53 -5.85 -0.69 4.07
N SER A 54 -4.86 -0.95 3.20
CA SER A 54 -4.25 0.05 2.31
C SER A 54 -3.91 -0.57 0.96
N VAL A 55 -4.21 0.17 -0.10
CA VAL A 55 -3.93 -0.21 -1.49
C VAL A 55 -3.18 0.92 -2.19
N SER A 56 -2.10 0.60 -2.90
CA SER A 56 -1.37 1.56 -3.75
C SER A 56 -1.27 1.02 -5.17
N LEU A 57 -1.49 1.90 -6.15
CA LEU A 57 -1.33 1.61 -7.57
C LEU A 57 -0.11 2.38 -8.08
N PHE A 58 0.88 1.67 -8.61
CA PHE A 58 2.05 2.27 -9.25
C PHE A 58 2.01 1.98 -10.74
N THR A 59 2.16 3.04 -11.53
CA THR A 59 2.21 2.95 -13.00
C THR A 59 3.27 3.88 -13.54
N ASN A 60 3.96 3.44 -14.58
CA ASN A 60 4.89 4.26 -15.35
C ASN A 60 4.23 4.90 -16.58
N TRP A 61 2.93 4.64 -16.81
CA TRP A 61 2.13 5.13 -17.94
C TRP A 61 2.62 4.76 -19.34
N GLN A 62 3.57 3.84 -19.49
CA GLN A 62 4.12 3.44 -20.80
C GLN A 62 3.23 2.44 -21.55
N GLN A 63 2.27 1.83 -20.84
CA GLN A 63 1.38 0.80 -21.34
C GLN A 63 0.02 0.93 -20.63
N PRO A 64 -1.08 0.38 -21.18
CA PRO A 64 -2.42 0.46 -20.58
C PRO A 64 -2.59 -0.50 -19.39
N ALA A 65 -1.67 -0.43 -18.41
CA ALA A 65 -1.65 -1.25 -17.21
C ALA A 65 -1.10 -0.48 -16.01
N VAL A 66 -1.57 -0.86 -14.82
CA VAL A 66 -0.91 -0.56 -13.55
C VAL A 66 0.20 -1.58 -13.35
N ASN A 67 1.44 -1.12 -13.30
CA ASN A 67 2.62 -1.97 -13.17
C ASN A 67 2.59 -2.78 -11.88
N GLN A 68 2.22 -2.15 -10.76
CA GLN A 68 2.23 -2.78 -9.44
C GLN A 68 1.00 -2.35 -8.63
N VAL A 69 0.33 -3.33 -8.01
CA VAL A 69 -0.79 -3.15 -7.08
C VAL A 69 -0.38 -3.71 -5.73
N TRP A 70 -0.11 -2.82 -4.78
CA TRP A 70 0.36 -3.16 -3.46
C TRP A 70 -0.83 -3.22 -2.51
N ARG A 71 -1.14 -4.40 -1.97
CA ARG A 71 -2.25 -4.64 -1.05
C ARG A 71 -1.70 -4.99 0.33
N LYS A 72 -2.08 -4.20 1.33
CA LYS A 72 -1.57 -4.29 2.70
C LYS A 72 -2.72 -4.67 3.63
N HIS A 73 -2.65 -5.88 4.19
CA HIS A 73 -3.72 -6.49 4.98
C HIS A 73 -3.38 -6.45 6.46
N VAL A 74 -4.32 -6.04 7.31
CA VAL A 74 -4.23 -6.26 8.77
C VAL A 74 -4.62 -7.70 9.07
N LEU A 75 -3.84 -8.37 9.92
CA LEU A 75 -4.05 -9.76 10.29
C LEU A 75 -4.81 -9.84 11.62
N SER A 76 -6.08 -10.23 11.58
CA SER A 76 -6.96 -10.26 12.77
C SER A 76 -6.50 -11.25 13.85
N ASN A 77 -5.77 -12.32 13.47
CA ASN A 77 -5.26 -13.36 14.36
C ASN A 77 -3.77 -13.68 14.16
N GLY A 78 -3.02 -12.78 13.51
CA GLY A 78 -1.62 -13.02 13.11
C GLY A 78 -1.42 -14.11 12.05
N GLN A 79 -2.50 -14.71 11.54
CA GLN A 79 -2.43 -15.69 10.46
C GLN A 79 -2.33 -14.98 9.11
N ALA A 80 -1.43 -15.47 8.27
CA ALA A 80 -1.30 -14.98 6.91
C ALA A 80 -2.57 -15.26 6.10
N GLN A 81 -3.02 -14.29 5.33
CA GLN A 81 -4.07 -14.49 4.33
C GLN A 81 -3.44 -15.03 3.04
N SER A 82 -4.09 -15.99 2.37
CA SER A 82 -3.63 -16.41 1.05
C SER A 82 -3.74 -15.24 0.05
N THR A 83 -2.67 -15.05 -0.72
CA THR A 83 -2.57 -14.04 -1.79
C THR A 83 -2.16 -14.68 -3.10
N GLU A 84 -2.40 -15.99 -3.22
CA GLU A 84 -2.10 -16.75 -4.43
C GLU A 84 -3.09 -16.43 -5.54
N GLY A 85 -2.62 -16.58 -6.78
CA GLY A 85 -3.44 -16.43 -7.97
C GLY A 85 -3.45 -15.03 -8.56
N GLU A 86 -4.56 -14.71 -9.23
CA GLU A 86 -4.75 -13.46 -9.95
C GLU A 86 -5.71 -12.53 -9.20
N PHE A 87 -5.48 -11.23 -9.35
CA PHE A 87 -6.32 -10.17 -8.80
C PHE A 87 -6.69 -9.21 -9.93
N PHE A 88 -7.91 -9.31 -10.44
CA PHE A 88 -8.39 -8.56 -11.63
C PHE A 88 -7.43 -8.65 -12.83
N GLY A 89 -6.93 -9.86 -13.12
CA GLY A 89 -5.98 -10.11 -14.20
C GLY A 89 -4.53 -9.71 -13.91
N ALA A 90 -4.25 -9.14 -12.73
CA ALA A 90 -2.90 -8.92 -12.24
C ALA A 90 -2.36 -10.20 -11.59
N LYS A 91 -1.09 -10.53 -11.79
CA LYS A 91 -0.47 -11.74 -11.24
C LYS A 91 0.31 -11.41 -9.97
N VAL A 92 0.26 -12.27 -8.95
CA VAL A 92 1.07 -12.08 -7.75
C VAL A 92 2.57 -12.01 -8.10
N ALA A 93 3.26 -11.01 -7.58
CA ALA A 93 4.70 -10.85 -7.69
C ALA A 93 5.41 -11.96 -6.92
N THR A 94 6.49 -12.49 -7.48
CA THR A 94 7.34 -13.50 -6.83
C THR A 94 8.66 -12.92 -6.32
N VAL A 95 8.92 -11.65 -6.61
CA VAL A 95 10.12 -10.91 -6.21
C VAL A 95 9.71 -9.62 -5.50
N LYS A 96 10.64 -9.04 -4.74
CA LYS A 96 10.42 -7.74 -4.11
C LYS A 96 10.47 -6.62 -5.15
N HIS A 97 9.65 -5.60 -4.99
CA HIS A 97 9.58 -4.44 -5.87
C HIS A 97 9.80 -3.13 -5.12
N HIS A 98 10.34 -2.15 -5.83
CA HIS A 98 10.32 -0.76 -5.44
C HIS A 98 9.16 -0.04 -6.15
N PRO A 99 8.47 0.95 -5.54
CA PRO A 99 7.40 1.73 -6.17
C PRO A 99 7.78 2.38 -7.52
N VAL A 100 9.07 2.64 -7.68
CA VAL A 100 9.69 3.16 -8.89
C VAL A 100 10.60 2.07 -9.45
N ASP A 101 10.25 1.51 -10.60
CA ASP A 101 10.92 0.35 -11.23
C ASP A 101 12.44 0.54 -11.44
N ALA A 102 12.92 1.78 -11.51
CA ALA A 102 14.33 2.11 -11.73
C ALA A 102 15.25 1.82 -10.53
N PHE A 103 14.69 1.52 -9.35
CA PHE A 103 15.46 1.27 -8.13
C PHE A 103 15.26 -0.16 -7.62
N GLY A 104 16.27 -0.67 -6.91
CA GLY A 104 16.18 -1.95 -6.19
C GLY A 104 15.23 -1.87 -4.99
N ALA A 105 14.70 -3.02 -4.59
CA ALA A 105 13.74 -3.13 -3.49
C ALA A 105 14.40 -3.24 -2.10
N ASP A 106 15.74 -3.19 -2.00
CA ASP A 106 16.47 -3.23 -0.73
C ASP A 106 16.05 -2.20 0.34
N PRO A 107 15.70 -0.94 0.00
CA PRO A 107 15.24 0.02 0.99
C PRO A 107 13.77 -0.16 1.36
N CYS A 108 13.03 -1.02 0.65
CA CYS A 108 11.60 -1.22 0.87
C CYS A 108 11.33 -2.16 2.05
N THR A 109 10.15 -1.99 2.62
CA THR A 109 9.57 -2.90 3.60
C THR A 109 9.44 -4.33 3.07
N GLU A 110 9.38 -5.32 3.98
CA GLU A 110 9.26 -6.73 3.62
C GLU A 110 7.97 -7.01 2.83
N GLN A 111 8.04 -7.93 1.86
CA GLN A 111 6.98 -8.14 0.85
C GLN A 111 6.64 -9.63 0.73
N ASN A 112 5.99 -10.03 -0.36
CA ASN A 112 5.67 -11.43 -0.67
C ASN A 112 4.82 -12.12 0.42
N SER A 113 3.89 -11.36 0.98
CA SER A 113 2.93 -11.81 1.99
C SER A 113 3.53 -12.33 3.29
N VAL A 114 4.78 -11.96 3.60
CA VAL A 114 5.42 -12.27 4.87
C VAL A 114 4.74 -11.47 5.99
N PRO A 115 4.14 -12.10 7.02
CA PRO A 115 3.57 -11.39 8.16
C PRO A 115 4.63 -10.62 8.97
N GLY A 116 4.24 -9.52 9.59
CA GLY A 116 5.08 -8.78 10.54
C GLY A 116 4.40 -7.55 11.13
N PRO A 117 5.10 -6.78 11.98
CA PRO A 117 4.52 -5.60 12.60
C PRO A 117 4.17 -4.55 11.54
N TRP A 118 3.07 -3.84 11.75
CA TRP A 118 2.55 -2.86 10.78
C TRP A 118 3.59 -1.85 10.27
N TYR A 119 4.51 -1.39 11.12
CA TYR A 119 5.51 -0.38 10.75
C TYR A 119 6.60 -0.92 9.82
N GLU A 120 6.70 -2.24 9.65
CA GLU A 120 7.61 -2.90 8.69
C GLU A 120 6.86 -3.42 7.45
N ARG A 121 5.58 -3.07 7.27
CA ARG A 121 4.75 -3.51 6.13
C ARG A 121 3.93 -2.38 5.51
N LEU A 122 3.50 -1.41 6.32
CA LEU A 122 2.65 -0.30 5.89
C LEU A 122 3.40 0.76 5.05
N PRO A 123 4.62 1.20 5.42
CA PRO A 123 5.45 2.04 4.54
C PRO A 123 5.82 1.32 3.23
N HIS A 124 6.38 2.06 2.27
CA HIS A 124 6.94 1.48 1.05
C HIS A 124 8.42 1.19 1.27
#